data_AF-A0A243Q944-F1
#
_entry.id   AF-A0A243Q944-F1
#
_cell.length_a   1.000
_cell.length_b   1.000
_cell.length_c   1.000
_cell.angle_alpha   90.00
_cell.angle_beta   90.00
_cell.angle_gamma   90.00
#
_symmetry.space_group_name_H-M   'P 1'
#
loop_
_entity.id
_entity.type
_entity.pdbx_description
1 polymer ?
#
loop_
_entity_poly.entity_id
_entity_poly.type
_entity_poly.pdbx_seq_one_letter_code
_entity_poly.pdbx_strand_id
1 'polypeptide(L)'
;MTDSSDRPHTPDETTTPEAPEHETSSRPRILLALGGAALLLFGVGLGLLIQASLADDSTSEDAPAANSAAVGFAQDMTRHHEQGVELAAIELEHGTDPEVRSMAFDILTAQSNEIGQMQSWLSRWGQPVTNPGATMAWMGHPGSDTGHDHSDPADHTDGGHDHGDMDHGDGDHSSMDHGDMSMPASEAPAAGGADSAAEQPAMPGMATSTEMEQFRAMRGPEVDVRFLQLMLRHHEGGLHMMEYAADPANVDQDYVRDLASSMKRTQDKEIAIITQMLALRGAQPLPMN
;
A
#
# COMPACT_ATOMS: atom_id res chain seq x y z
N MET A 1 71.40 31.53 33.46
CA MET A 1 72.25 32.30 34.38
C MET A 1 71.33 33.04 35.32
N THR A 2 71.63 32.93 36.63
CA THR A 2 71.05 33.58 37.82
C THR A 2 69.60 33.19 38.18
N ASP A 3 69.29 32.35 39.16
CA ASP A 3 69.78 32.09 40.54
C ASP A 3 69.06 32.91 41.65
N SER A 4 68.82 32.19 42.76
CA SER A 4 68.53 32.60 44.14
C SER A 4 67.14 33.19 44.48
N SER A 5 66.28 32.49 45.22
CA SER A 5 66.34 32.08 46.64
C SER A 5 65.91 33.20 47.59
N ASP A 6 64.81 33.01 48.33
CA ASP A 6 64.89 33.00 49.81
C ASP A 6 63.60 32.49 50.50
N ARG A 7 63.80 31.68 51.55
CA ARG A 7 62.87 31.36 52.66
C ARG A 7 63.38 32.20 53.87
N PRO A 8 63.03 32.04 55.18
CA PRO A 8 62.08 31.18 55.90
C PRO A 8 61.25 31.94 57.00
N HIS A 9 60.30 31.26 57.67
CA HIS A 9 60.28 31.12 59.15
C HIS A 9 59.08 30.27 59.64
N THR A 10 59.37 29.25 60.45
CA THR A 10 58.50 28.63 61.49
C THR A 10 58.98 29.15 62.86
N PRO A 11 58.19 29.11 63.97
CA PRO A 11 57.80 27.90 64.74
C PRO A 11 56.31 27.94 65.21
N ASP A 12 55.66 26.91 65.74
CA ASP A 12 55.94 26.27 67.04
C ASP A 12 55.24 24.91 67.21
N GLU A 13 55.88 24.09 68.04
CA GLU A 13 55.58 22.74 68.49
C GLU A 13 54.34 22.68 69.38
N THR A 14 53.71 21.50 69.55
CA THR A 14 53.32 20.91 70.85
C THR A 14 52.58 19.57 70.64
N THR A 15 53.31 18.49 70.95
CA THR A 15 52.89 17.28 71.69
C THR A 15 52.01 16.20 71.02
N THR A 16 52.65 15.05 70.82
CA THR A 16 52.07 13.70 70.74
C THR A 16 51.63 13.20 72.12
N PRO A 17 50.55 12.41 72.21
CA PRO A 17 50.67 11.12 72.90
C PRO A 17 50.17 9.93 72.05
N GLU A 18 50.73 8.77 72.37
CA GLU A 18 50.72 7.48 71.69
C GLU A 18 49.48 6.60 71.98
N ALA A 19 49.02 5.87 70.94
CA ALA A 19 48.30 4.57 70.89
C ALA A 19 46.89 4.42 71.55
N PRO A 20 45.94 3.60 70.99
CA PRO A 20 46.16 2.21 70.60
C PRO A 20 45.54 1.72 69.26
N GLU A 21 46.27 0.78 68.66
CA GLU A 21 45.84 -0.53 68.12
C GLU A 21 44.54 -0.62 67.29
N HIS A 22 44.74 -0.97 66.02
CA HIS A 22 43.70 -1.32 65.06
C HIS A 22 42.95 -2.60 65.47
N GLU A 23 41.71 -2.46 65.95
CA GLU A 23 40.71 -3.52 65.86
C GLU A 23 40.10 -3.57 64.45
N THR A 24 40.13 -4.75 63.85
CA THR A 24 39.55 -5.09 62.55
C THR A 24 38.03 -5.01 62.58
N SER A 25 37.40 -4.27 61.66
CA SER A 25 35.99 -4.52 61.30
C SER A 25 35.69 -4.14 59.84
N SER A 26 35.87 -5.13 58.97
CA SER A 26 35.40 -5.10 57.59
C SER A 26 33.88 -5.32 57.59
N ARG A 27 33.08 -4.25 57.54
CA ARG A 27 31.67 -4.26 57.12
C ARG A 27 31.09 -2.82 56.97
N PRO A 28 31.25 -2.19 55.78
CA PRO A 28 30.22 -1.24 55.34
C PRO A 28 29.72 -1.47 53.91
N ARG A 29 30.18 -2.52 53.20
CA ARG A 29 29.86 -2.70 51.76
C ARG A 29 28.55 -3.45 51.48
N ILE A 30 28.05 -4.26 52.41
CA ILE A 30 26.87 -5.11 52.18
C ILE A 30 25.56 -4.33 52.37
N LEU A 31 25.49 -3.36 53.30
CA LEU A 31 24.28 -2.57 53.55
C LEU A 31 24.01 -1.53 52.43
N LEU A 32 25.06 -0.96 51.81
CA LEU A 32 24.93 -0.07 50.66
C LEU A 32 24.46 -0.81 49.39
N ALA A 33 24.87 -2.07 49.20
CA ALA A 33 24.47 -2.87 48.05
C ALA A 33 22.98 -3.28 48.10
N LEU A 34 22.46 -3.60 49.29
CA LEU A 34 21.04 -3.96 49.47
C LEU A 34 20.10 -2.75 49.34
N GLY A 35 20.50 -1.57 49.84
CA GLY A 35 19.74 -0.33 49.68
C GLY A 35 19.64 0.12 48.22
N GLY A 36 20.73 0.00 47.45
CA GLY A 36 20.74 0.29 46.01
C GLY A 36 19.86 -0.64 45.18
N ALA A 37 19.84 -1.94 45.51
CA ALA A 37 19.00 -2.93 44.83
C ALA A 37 17.50 -2.69 45.07
N ALA A 38 17.09 -2.32 46.29
CA ALA A 38 15.70 -2.03 46.59
C ALA A 38 15.19 -0.75 45.88
N LEU A 39 16.02 0.30 45.80
CA LEU A 39 15.70 1.53 45.06
C LEU A 39 15.63 1.28 43.55
N LEU A 40 16.50 0.44 42.99
CA LEU A 40 16.44 0.04 41.59
C LEU A 40 15.18 -0.78 41.28
N LEU A 41 14.83 -1.75 42.13
CA LEU A 41 13.61 -2.55 41.93
C LEU A 41 12.34 -1.71 42.07
N PHE A 42 12.31 -0.74 43.00
CA PHE A 42 11.18 0.18 43.13
C PHE A 42 11.10 1.15 41.95
N GLY A 43 12.24 1.66 41.47
CA GLY A 43 12.30 2.53 40.28
C GLY A 43 11.90 1.81 39.00
N VAL A 44 12.32 0.55 38.82
CA VAL A 44 11.89 -0.30 37.69
C VAL A 44 10.42 -0.66 37.82
N GLY A 45 9.93 -1.02 39.00
CA GLY A 45 8.52 -1.31 39.23
C GLY A 45 7.61 -0.10 38.99
N LEU A 46 8.02 1.08 39.48
CA LEU A 46 7.31 2.34 39.25
C LEU A 46 7.40 2.78 37.78
N GLY A 47 8.55 2.58 37.14
CA GLY A 47 8.73 2.83 35.71
C GLY A 47 7.84 1.94 34.84
N LEU A 48 7.74 0.65 35.16
CA LEU A 48 6.84 -0.28 34.47
C LEU A 48 5.36 0.04 34.73
N LEU A 49 5.01 0.50 35.94
CA LEU A 49 3.64 0.93 36.27
C LEU A 49 3.24 2.22 35.56
N ILE A 50 4.13 3.22 35.49
CA ILE A 50 3.91 4.47 34.74
C ILE A 50 3.83 4.17 33.23
N GLN A 51 4.70 3.31 32.71
CA GLN A 51 4.63 2.87 31.31
C GLN A 51 3.31 2.15 31.00
N ALA A 52 2.85 1.25 31.86
CA ALA A 52 1.58 0.54 31.68
C ALA A 52 0.37 1.48 31.74
N SER A 53 0.41 2.54 32.56
CA SER A 53 -0.69 3.50 32.67
C SER A 53 -0.67 4.60 31.60
N LEU A 54 0.46 4.84 30.94
CA LEU A 54 0.54 5.72 29.75
C LEU A 54 0.34 4.96 28.42
N ALA A 55 0.59 3.65 28.40
CA ALA A 55 0.40 2.81 27.23
C ALA A 55 -1.08 2.45 26.97
N ASP A 56 -1.92 2.48 28.01
CA ASP A 56 -3.34 2.12 27.91
C ASP A 56 -4.20 3.21 27.25
N ASP A 57 -3.73 4.46 27.22
CA ASP A 57 -4.55 5.64 26.87
C ASP A 57 -4.20 6.26 25.50
N SER A 58 -3.28 5.69 24.72
CA SER A 58 -2.65 6.41 23.58
C SER A 58 -2.58 5.68 22.23
N THR A 59 -3.28 4.56 22.03
CA THR A 59 -3.12 3.78 20.77
C THR A 59 -4.40 3.30 20.08
N SER A 60 -5.59 3.59 20.59
CA SER A 60 -6.84 3.07 20.02
C SER A 60 -7.90 4.10 19.64
N GLU A 61 -7.82 5.35 20.12
CA GLU A 61 -8.82 6.39 19.76
C GLU A 61 -8.46 7.21 18.51
N ASP A 62 -7.20 7.23 18.05
CA ASP A 62 -6.75 8.05 16.91
C ASP A 62 -6.70 7.32 15.55
N ALA A 63 -6.81 5.98 15.54
CA ALA A 63 -6.76 5.19 14.31
C ALA A 63 -8.15 5.12 13.66
N PRO A 64 -8.28 5.37 12.35
CA PRO A 64 -9.55 5.20 11.65
C PRO A 64 -10.02 3.74 11.70
N ALA A 65 -11.34 3.52 11.67
CA ALA A 65 -11.90 2.18 11.61
C ALA A 65 -11.41 1.43 10.34
N ALA A 66 -11.25 0.11 10.44
CA ALA A 66 -10.73 -0.72 9.34
C ALA A 66 -11.57 -0.62 8.03
N ASN A 67 -12.87 -0.34 8.15
CA ASN A 67 -13.79 -0.15 7.03
C ASN A 67 -14.01 1.32 6.65
N SER A 68 -13.19 2.25 7.18
CA SER A 68 -13.29 3.67 6.86
C SER A 68 -12.78 3.98 5.46
N ALA A 69 -13.25 5.09 4.88
CA ALA A 69 -12.75 5.61 3.61
C ALA A 69 -11.25 5.90 3.65
N ALA A 70 -10.71 6.37 4.78
CA ALA A 70 -9.27 6.65 4.91
C ALA A 70 -8.40 5.39 4.75
N VAL A 71 -8.81 4.29 5.39
CA VAL A 71 -8.10 3.00 5.30
C VAL A 71 -8.23 2.42 3.90
N GLY A 72 -9.46 2.37 3.38
CA GLY A 72 -9.71 1.84 2.04
C GLY A 72 -8.99 2.64 0.94
N PHE A 73 -9.02 3.97 1.00
CA PHE A 73 -8.26 4.84 0.09
C PHE A 73 -6.76 4.53 0.14
N ALA A 74 -6.16 4.47 1.33
CA ALA A 74 -4.73 4.23 1.46
C ALA A 74 -4.31 2.86 0.89
N GLN A 75 -5.12 1.82 1.10
CA GLN A 75 -4.86 0.46 0.59
C GLN A 75 -5.00 0.40 -0.93
N ASP A 76 -6.15 0.86 -1.44
CA ASP A 76 -6.49 0.75 -2.86
C ASP A 76 -5.60 1.70 -3.69
N MET A 77 -5.38 2.94 -3.23
CA MET A 77 -4.51 3.89 -3.93
C MET A 77 -3.04 3.47 -3.87
N THR A 78 -2.58 2.76 -2.83
CA THR A 78 -1.24 2.14 -2.83
C THR A 78 -1.11 1.15 -3.97
N ARG A 79 -2.05 0.20 -4.12
CA ARG A 79 -2.04 -0.76 -5.24
C ARG A 79 -2.16 -0.04 -6.60
N HIS A 80 -2.95 1.02 -6.67
CA HIS A 80 -3.13 1.81 -7.89
C HIS A 80 -1.80 2.47 -8.30
N HIS A 81 -1.13 3.14 -7.36
CA HIS A 81 0.17 3.77 -7.59
C HIS A 81 1.32 2.78 -7.83
N GLU A 82 1.29 1.59 -7.22
CA GLU A 82 2.30 0.55 -7.50
C GLU A 82 2.34 0.20 -9.00
N GLN A 83 1.17 0.15 -9.67
CA GLN A 83 1.13 -0.05 -11.12
C GLN A 83 1.62 1.18 -11.89
N GLY A 84 1.30 2.40 -11.44
CA GLY A 84 1.82 3.61 -12.08
C GLY A 84 3.35 3.70 -12.01
N VAL A 85 3.93 3.34 -10.87
CA VAL A 85 5.39 3.18 -10.69
C VAL A 85 5.95 2.12 -11.64
N GLU A 86 5.27 0.97 -11.80
CA GLU A 86 5.69 -0.06 -12.75
C GLU A 86 5.66 0.43 -14.21
N LEU A 87 4.59 1.11 -14.61
CA LEU A 87 4.48 1.70 -15.95
C LEU A 87 5.63 2.66 -16.23
N ALA A 88 5.94 3.54 -15.27
CA ALA A 88 7.03 4.50 -15.37
C ALA A 88 8.41 3.81 -15.41
N ALA A 89 8.61 2.75 -14.64
CA ALA A 89 9.85 1.99 -14.66
C ALA A 89 10.10 1.35 -16.04
N ILE A 90 9.06 0.76 -16.65
CA ILE A 90 9.14 0.18 -17.99
C ILE A 90 9.51 1.24 -19.04
N GLU A 91 8.89 2.42 -18.97
CA GLU A 91 9.22 3.56 -19.85
C GLU A 91 10.68 4.00 -19.68
N LEU A 92 11.15 4.11 -18.44
CA LEU A 92 12.54 4.46 -18.16
C LEU A 92 13.54 3.40 -18.63
N GLU A 93 13.15 2.14 -18.71
CA GLU A 93 14.03 1.06 -19.20
C GLU A 93 14.00 0.92 -20.72
N HIS A 94 12.82 1.04 -21.34
CA HIS A 94 12.58 0.62 -22.72
C HIS A 94 12.19 1.75 -23.68
N GLY A 95 11.72 2.88 -23.16
CA GLY A 95 11.37 4.08 -23.90
C GLY A 95 12.58 4.85 -24.40
N THR A 96 12.37 5.67 -25.41
CA THR A 96 13.44 6.34 -26.15
C THR A 96 13.31 7.85 -26.17
N ASP A 97 12.13 8.38 -25.90
CA ASP A 97 11.87 9.81 -25.96
C ASP A 97 12.30 10.50 -24.64
N PRO A 98 13.26 11.44 -24.67
CA PRO A 98 13.76 12.07 -23.45
C PRO A 98 12.68 12.88 -22.69
N GLU A 99 11.68 13.42 -23.38
CA GLU A 99 10.58 14.17 -22.74
C GLU A 99 9.66 13.22 -21.97
N VAL A 100 9.29 12.09 -22.59
CA VAL A 100 8.42 11.07 -21.97
C VAL A 100 9.12 10.41 -20.80
N ARG A 101 10.40 10.07 -20.96
CA ARG A 101 11.23 9.51 -19.89
C ARG A 101 11.41 10.47 -18.72
N SER A 102 11.52 11.78 -18.98
CA SER A 102 11.59 12.78 -17.90
C SER A 102 10.30 12.78 -17.08
N MET A 103 9.15 12.80 -17.75
CA MET A 103 7.86 12.71 -17.07
C MET A 103 7.72 11.39 -16.30
N ALA A 104 8.12 10.26 -16.89
CA ALA A 104 8.06 8.96 -16.21
C ALA A 104 8.89 8.96 -14.92
N PHE A 105 10.07 9.58 -14.92
CA PHE A 105 10.87 9.73 -13.71
C PHE A 105 10.17 10.57 -12.62
N ASP A 106 9.52 11.67 -13.02
CA ASP A 106 8.78 12.53 -12.10
C ASP A 106 7.59 11.79 -11.48
N ILE A 107 6.80 11.08 -12.30
CA ILE A 107 5.68 10.25 -11.86
C ILE A 107 6.16 9.14 -10.92
N LEU A 108 7.21 8.41 -11.30
CA LEU A 108 7.78 7.34 -10.48
C LEU A 108 8.17 7.87 -9.09
N THR A 109 8.83 9.02 -9.05
CA THR A 109 9.30 9.62 -7.79
C THR A 109 8.14 10.09 -6.93
N ALA A 110 7.17 10.80 -7.52
CA ALA A 110 5.99 11.30 -6.81
C ALA A 110 5.17 10.14 -6.22
N GLN A 111 4.79 9.18 -7.06
CA GLN A 111 3.95 8.06 -6.65
C GLN A 111 4.66 7.15 -5.64
N SER A 112 5.99 6.94 -5.75
CA SER A 112 6.75 6.19 -4.73
C SER A 112 6.73 6.87 -3.36
N ASN A 113 6.85 8.19 -3.31
CA ASN A 113 6.76 8.94 -2.04
C ASN A 113 5.35 8.87 -1.45
N GLU A 114 4.32 8.91 -2.29
CA GLU A 114 2.92 8.81 -1.91
C GLU A 114 2.56 7.42 -1.38
N ILE A 115 3.04 6.35 -2.03
CA ILE A 115 2.96 4.97 -1.50
C ILE A 115 3.57 4.89 -0.11
N GLY A 116 4.77 5.44 0.10
CA GLY A 116 5.45 5.43 1.40
C GLY A 116 4.64 6.14 2.49
N GLN A 117 3.96 7.25 2.17
CA GLN A 117 3.08 7.95 3.10
C GLN A 117 1.87 7.09 3.48
N MET A 118 1.16 6.54 2.50
CA MET A 118 -0.02 5.70 2.73
C MET A 118 0.32 4.41 3.51
N GLN A 119 1.40 3.72 3.14
CA GLN A 119 1.89 2.54 3.87
C GLN A 119 2.32 2.90 5.31
N SER A 120 2.90 4.07 5.53
CA SER A 120 3.23 4.56 6.87
C SER A 120 1.97 4.78 7.71
N TRP A 121 0.89 5.29 7.11
CA TRP A 121 -0.38 5.45 7.80
C TRP A 121 -1.00 4.12 8.16
N LEU A 122 -1.08 3.19 7.21
CA LEU A 122 -1.61 1.84 7.43
C LEU A 122 -0.85 1.11 8.55
N SER A 123 0.47 1.19 8.54
CA SER A 123 1.31 0.63 9.61
C SER A 123 1.00 1.25 10.98
N ARG A 124 0.88 2.58 11.07
CA ARG A 124 0.54 3.27 12.33
C ARG A 124 -0.87 2.97 12.81
N TRP A 125 -1.82 2.79 11.89
CA TRP A 125 -3.21 2.42 12.21
C TRP A 125 -3.39 0.92 12.50
N GLY A 126 -2.33 0.12 12.41
CA GLY A 126 -2.40 -1.33 12.59
C GLY A 126 -3.19 -2.05 11.49
N GLN A 127 -3.29 -1.45 10.30
CA GLN A 127 -4.04 -1.98 9.16
C GLN A 127 -3.10 -2.67 8.15
N PRO A 128 -3.57 -3.71 7.45
CA PRO A 128 -2.78 -4.33 6.37
C PRO A 128 -2.61 -3.34 5.19
N VAL A 129 -1.48 -3.44 4.49
CA VAL A 129 -1.20 -2.63 3.28
C VAL A 129 -2.15 -3.01 2.14
N THR A 130 -2.43 -4.30 2.00
CA THR A 130 -3.37 -4.82 1.02
C THR A 130 -4.79 -4.77 1.59
N ASN A 131 -5.75 -4.29 0.81
CA ASN A 131 -7.16 -4.36 1.16
C ASN A 131 -7.63 -5.83 1.19
N PRO A 132 -8.07 -6.35 2.35
CA PRO A 132 -8.57 -7.73 2.46
C PRO A 132 -10.01 -7.88 1.96
N GLY A 133 -10.73 -6.78 1.77
CA GLY A 133 -12.11 -6.74 1.31
C GLY A 133 -12.24 -6.63 -0.21
N ALA A 134 -13.44 -6.25 -0.65
CA ALA A 134 -13.67 -5.89 -2.03
C ALA A 134 -13.00 -4.55 -2.34
N THR A 135 -12.24 -4.52 -3.43
CA THR A 135 -11.69 -3.32 -4.03
C THR A 135 -12.77 -2.24 -4.15
N MET A 136 -12.46 -1.00 -3.73
CA MET A 136 -13.34 0.18 -3.81
C MET A 136 -14.59 0.17 -2.92
N ALA A 137 -14.80 -0.83 -2.06
CA ALA A 137 -15.99 -0.93 -1.20
C ALA A 137 -16.18 0.27 -0.26
N TRP A 138 -15.09 0.94 0.10
CA TRP A 138 -15.05 2.11 0.97
C TRP A 138 -15.68 3.38 0.36
N MET A 139 -15.95 3.38 -0.95
CA MET A 139 -16.68 4.46 -1.64
C MET A 139 -18.19 4.23 -1.74
N GLY A 140 -18.72 3.23 -1.03
CA GLY A 140 -20.15 2.93 -1.09
C GLY A 140 -20.59 2.27 -2.41
N HIS A 141 -19.65 1.73 -3.18
CA HIS A 141 -19.94 0.75 -4.22
C HIS A 141 -19.98 -0.63 -3.54
N PRO A 142 -21.15 -1.16 -3.14
CA PRO A 142 -21.24 -2.59 -2.85
C PRO A 142 -20.78 -3.30 -4.12
N GLY A 143 -19.81 -4.22 -3.97
CA GLY A 143 -19.31 -5.02 -5.09
C GLY A 143 -20.49 -5.48 -5.91
N SER A 144 -20.48 -5.16 -7.20
CA SER A 144 -21.58 -5.42 -8.11
C SER A 144 -22.17 -6.81 -7.86
N ASP A 145 -23.30 -6.85 -7.17
CA ASP A 145 -24.13 -8.02 -7.01
C ASP A 145 -24.55 -8.43 -8.42
N THR A 146 -23.83 -9.38 -8.99
CA THR A 146 -24.27 -10.17 -10.13
C THR A 146 -25.32 -11.14 -9.60
N GLY A 147 -26.52 -10.61 -9.38
CA GLY A 147 -27.70 -11.34 -8.95
C GLY A 147 -28.92 -10.82 -9.70
N HIS A 148 -29.39 -11.62 -10.67
CA HIS A 148 -30.55 -11.37 -11.52
C HIS A 148 -31.83 -10.98 -10.76
N ASP A 149 -32.57 -9.99 -11.28
CA ASP A 149 -34.00 -10.15 -11.55
C ASP A 149 -34.44 -9.18 -12.68
N HIS A 150 -34.48 -9.68 -13.91
CA HIS A 150 -35.34 -9.08 -14.92
C HIS A 150 -36.73 -9.69 -14.72
N SER A 151 -37.53 -9.04 -13.89
CA SER A 151 -38.97 -9.27 -13.88
C SER A 151 -39.53 -8.76 -15.20
N ASP A 152 -40.01 -9.71 -16.01
CA ASP A 152 -40.84 -9.49 -17.21
C ASP A 152 -41.93 -8.42 -16.99
N PRO A 153 -42.10 -7.44 -17.89
CA PRO A 153 -43.39 -6.80 -18.06
C PRO A 153 -44.19 -7.61 -19.08
N ALA A 154 -44.98 -8.55 -18.58
CA ALA A 154 -46.10 -9.07 -19.37
C ALA A 154 -47.16 -7.98 -19.52
N ASP A 155 -47.69 -7.92 -20.74
CA ASP A 155 -48.96 -7.31 -21.17
C ASP A 155 -48.91 -5.88 -21.74
N HIS A 156 -48.69 -5.79 -23.06
CA HIS A 156 -49.60 -5.05 -23.92
C HIS A 156 -49.83 -5.81 -25.22
N THR A 157 -51.10 -6.09 -25.46
CA THR A 157 -51.68 -6.71 -26.64
C THR A 157 -51.78 -5.74 -27.83
N ASP A 158 -51.61 -6.30 -29.02
CA ASP A 158 -52.23 -5.97 -30.32
C ASP A 158 -51.27 -5.63 -31.49
N GLY A 159 -51.57 -6.23 -32.65
CA GLY A 159 -51.05 -5.84 -33.96
C GLY A 159 -50.10 -6.82 -34.65
N GLY A 160 -50.62 -7.94 -35.15
CA GLY A 160 -49.85 -8.91 -35.95
C GLY A 160 -49.40 -8.39 -37.31
N HIS A 161 -48.33 -8.97 -37.86
CA HIS A 161 -48.08 -9.14 -39.29
C HIS A 161 -47.27 -10.43 -39.49
N ASP A 162 -47.88 -11.34 -40.26
CA ASP A 162 -47.35 -12.52 -40.93
C ASP A 162 -46.13 -12.17 -41.80
N HIS A 163 -45.08 -13.00 -41.80
CA HIS A 163 -44.31 -13.42 -42.98
C HIS A 163 -43.32 -14.55 -42.66
N GLY A 164 -43.59 -15.73 -43.20
CA GLY A 164 -42.63 -16.45 -44.07
C GLY A 164 -41.61 -17.40 -43.44
N ASP A 165 -41.91 -18.69 -43.57
CA ASP A 165 -40.99 -19.84 -43.48
C ASP A 165 -39.66 -19.64 -44.23
N MET A 166 -38.53 -20.02 -43.61
CA MET A 166 -37.41 -20.65 -44.32
C MET A 166 -36.73 -21.72 -43.44
N ASP A 167 -36.91 -22.94 -43.91
CA ASP A 167 -36.27 -24.22 -43.60
C ASP A 167 -34.77 -24.21 -43.94
N HIS A 168 -33.93 -24.77 -43.04
CA HIS A 168 -32.64 -25.37 -43.39
C HIS A 168 -32.33 -26.56 -42.47
N GLY A 169 -32.66 -27.77 -42.96
CA GLY A 169 -31.66 -28.71 -43.45
C GLY A 169 -30.80 -29.50 -42.45
N ASP A 170 -31.15 -30.78 -42.32
CA ASP A 170 -30.51 -31.84 -41.55
C ASP A 170 -29.03 -32.14 -41.89
N GLY A 171 -28.28 -32.53 -40.86
CA GLY A 171 -26.93 -33.09 -40.94
C GLY A 171 -26.72 -34.26 -39.97
N ASP A 172 -26.83 -35.46 -40.53
CA ASP A 172 -26.65 -36.82 -40.01
C ASP A 172 -25.52 -37.04 -38.97
N HIS A 173 -25.81 -37.81 -37.93
CA HIS A 173 -24.83 -38.39 -36.99
C HIS A 173 -25.16 -39.87 -36.71
N SER A 174 -24.69 -40.73 -37.60
CA SER A 174 -24.71 -42.18 -37.43
C SER A 174 -23.54 -42.69 -36.57
N SER A 175 -23.91 -43.20 -35.38
CA SER A 175 -23.49 -44.46 -34.71
C SER A 175 -22.05 -44.99 -34.77
N MET A 176 -21.51 -45.38 -33.60
CA MET A 176 -20.79 -46.65 -33.27
C MET A 176 -20.29 -46.55 -31.81
N ASP A 177 -20.89 -47.23 -30.83
CA ASP A 177 -20.73 -48.62 -30.33
C ASP A 177 -19.69 -48.79 -29.19
N HIS A 178 -20.03 -49.66 -28.22
CA HIS A 178 -19.47 -49.81 -26.87
C HIS A 178 -18.57 -51.06 -26.70
N GLY A 179 -17.59 -50.99 -25.77
CA GLY A 179 -16.87 -52.13 -25.16
C GLY A 179 -15.33 -52.01 -25.31
N ASP A 180 -14.43 -52.37 -24.40
CA ASP A 180 -14.40 -53.13 -23.14
C ASP A 180 -13.09 -52.76 -22.38
N MET A 181 -13.01 -53.11 -21.10
CA MET A 181 -12.06 -52.73 -20.06
C MET A 181 -10.61 -53.24 -20.22
N SER A 182 -9.66 -52.49 -19.64
CA SER A 182 -8.49 -53.04 -18.92
C SER A 182 -7.81 -51.96 -18.05
N MET A 183 -7.72 -52.20 -16.74
CA MET A 183 -6.77 -51.57 -15.78
C MET A 183 -5.55 -52.51 -15.62
N PRO A 184 -4.43 -52.18 -14.93
CA PRO A 184 -4.12 -50.98 -14.12
C PRO A 184 -2.67 -50.41 -14.30
N ALA A 185 -2.41 -49.21 -13.78
CA ALA A 185 -1.15 -48.88 -13.10
C ALA A 185 -1.34 -47.63 -12.21
N SER A 186 -0.87 -47.74 -10.98
CA SER A 186 -0.89 -46.72 -9.93
C SER A 186 0.26 -45.72 -10.07
N GLU A 187 -0.03 -44.42 -10.12
CA GLU A 187 0.94 -43.36 -9.80
C GLU A 187 0.22 -42.09 -9.28
N ALA A 188 0.65 -41.64 -8.09
CA ALA A 188 0.54 -40.36 -7.39
C ALA A 188 -0.75 -39.48 -7.44
N PRO A 189 -1.19 -38.91 -6.31
CA PRO A 189 -2.28 -37.93 -6.31
C PRO A 189 -1.82 -36.63 -6.98
N ALA A 190 -2.47 -36.28 -8.09
CA ALA A 190 -2.40 -34.95 -8.67
C ALA A 190 -2.91 -33.93 -7.65
N ALA A 191 -2.09 -32.90 -7.41
CA ALA A 191 -2.46 -31.74 -6.63
C ALA A 191 -3.76 -31.15 -7.17
N GLY A 192 -4.71 -30.93 -6.26
CA GLY A 192 -5.99 -30.30 -6.55
C GLY A 192 -5.82 -28.97 -7.25
N GLY A 193 -6.75 -28.70 -8.17
CA GLY A 193 -6.82 -27.47 -8.92
C GLY A 193 -6.65 -26.26 -8.02
N ALA A 194 -5.75 -25.38 -8.41
CA ALA A 194 -5.83 -24.00 -8.00
C ALA A 194 -7.18 -23.50 -8.51
N ASP A 195 -8.15 -23.41 -7.60
CA ASP A 195 -9.27 -22.51 -7.75
C ASP A 195 -8.68 -21.19 -8.22
N SER A 196 -9.10 -20.76 -9.40
CA SER A 196 -8.76 -19.46 -9.95
C SER A 196 -9.26 -18.46 -8.93
N ALA A 197 -8.35 -17.91 -8.12
CA ALA A 197 -8.63 -16.78 -7.28
C ALA A 197 -9.25 -15.75 -8.21
N ALA A 198 -10.57 -15.55 -8.10
CA ALA A 198 -11.32 -14.66 -8.94
C ALA A 198 -10.54 -13.35 -8.99
N GLU A 199 -10.10 -12.97 -10.19
CA GLU A 199 -9.29 -11.77 -10.41
C GLU A 199 -10.11 -10.61 -9.85
N GLN A 200 -9.64 -10.01 -8.75
CA GLN A 200 -10.36 -8.90 -8.11
C GLN A 200 -10.64 -7.85 -9.19
N PRO A 201 -11.88 -7.33 -9.29
CA PRO A 201 -12.23 -6.36 -10.31
C PRO A 201 -11.23 -5.20 -10.25
N ALA A 202 -10.60 -4.91 -11.39
CA ALA A 202 -9.55 -3.91 -11.48
C ALA A 202 -10.11 -2.55 -11.05
N MET A 203 -9.33 -1.78 -10.28
CA MET A 203 -9.68 -0.39 -10.01
C MET A 203 -9.76 0.38 -11.34
N PRO A 204 -10.62 1.40 -11.44
CA PRO A 204 -10.78 2.20 -12.64
C PRO A 204 -9.43 2.66 -13.20
N GLY A 205 -9.27 2.53 -14.52
CA GLY A 205 -8.12 3.02 -15.25
C GLY A 205 -6.87 2.14 -15.20
N MET A 206 -6.81 1.15 -14.31
CA MET A 206 -5.67 0.23 -14.22
C MET A 206 -5.46 -0.52 -15.54
N ALA A 207 -4.20 -0.67 -15.94
CA ALA A 207 -3.81 -1.59 -16.99
C ALA A 207 -4.14 -3.03 -16.57
N THR A 208 -4.74 -3.79 -17.48
CA THR A 208 -5.01 -5.21 -17.27
C THR A 208 -3.71 -6.02 -17.25
N SER A 209 -3.76 -7.24 -16.69
CA SER A 209 -2.65 -8.19 -16.70
C SER A 209 -2.09 -8.41 -18.11
N THR A 210 -2.96 -8.54 -19.11
CA THR A 210 -2.58 -8.69 -20.53
C THR A 210 -1.91 -7.43 -21.08
N GLU A 211 -2.42 -6.24 -20.77
CA GLU A 211 -1.80 -4.99 -21.22
C GLU A 211 -0.42 -4.77 -20.59
N MET A 212 -0.24 -5.13 -19.33
CA MET A 212 1.05 -5.09 -18.65
C MET A 212 2.04 -6.09 -19.24
N GLU A 213 1.61 -7.31 -19.55
CA GLU A 213 2.46 -8.29 -20.23
C GLU A 213 2.93 -7.78 -21.60
N GLN A 214 2.01 -7.25 -22.40
CA GLN A 214 2.34 -6.65 -23.70
C GLN A 214 3.32 -5.48 -23.54
N PHE A 215 3.05 -4.57 -22.60
CA PHE A 215 3.88 -3.40 -22.40
C PHE A 215 5.30 -3.75 -21.94
N ARG A 216 5.46 -4.72 -21.04
CA ARG A 216 6.79 -5.23 -20.62
C ARG A 216 7.62 -5.80 -21.77
N ALA A 217 6.99 -6.31 -22.83
CA ALA A 217 7.66 -6.87 -24.00
C ALA A 217 8.03 -5.80 -25.06
N MET A 218 7.44 -4.60 -24.99
CA MET A 218 7.70 -3.53 -25.95
C MET A 218 9.07 -2.88 -25.74
N ARG A 219 9.69 -2.41 -26.82
CA ARG A 219 10.99 -1.70 -26.82
C ARG A 219 10.94 -0.60 -27.86
N GLY A 220 11.65 0.50 -27.64
CA GLY A 220 11.78 1.56 -28.63
C GLY A 220 10.65 2.61 -28.58
N PRO A 221 10.47 3.39 -29.66
CA PRO A 221 9.53 4.52 -29.71
C PRO A 221 8.06 4.16 -29.42
N GLU A 222 7.67 2.91 -29.65
CA GLU A 222 6.33 2.42 -29.37
C GLU A 222 6.02 2.35 -27.87
N VAL A 223 7.05 2.19 -27.02
CA VAL A 223 6.92 2.22 -25.56
C VAL A 223 6.47 3.61 -25.11
N ASP A 224 7.07 4.67 -25.67
CA ASP A 224 6.76 6.05 -25.29
C ASP A 224 5.25 6.35 -25.48
N VAL A 225 4.69 5.94 -26.62
CA VAL A 225 3.25 6.12 -26.90
C VAL A 225 2.39 5.24 -26.00
N ARG A 226 2.78 3.97 -25.79
CA ARG A 226 2.00 3.04 -24.97
C ARG A 226 2.00 3.44 -23.49
N PHE A 227 3.11 3.96 -22.99
CA PHE A 227 3.23 4.54 -21.66
C PHE A 227 2.23 5.69 -21.47
N LEU A 228 2.26 6.68 -22.36
CA LEU A 228 1.36 7.83 -22.30
C LEU A 228 -0.11 7.40 -22.35
N GLN A 229 -0.45 6.42 -23.19
CA GLN A 229 -1.79 5.86 -23.30
C GLN A 229 -2.27 5.19 -22.01
N LEU A 230 -1.45 4.31 -21.42
CA LEU A 230 -1.78 3.60 -20.19
C LEU A 230 -1.82 4.55 -19.00
N MET A 231 -0.85 5.47 -18.90
CA MET A 231 -0.76 6.43 -17.81
C MET A 231 -1.89 7.46 -17.85
N LEU A 232 -2.33 7.90 -19.04
CA LEU A 232 -3.51 8.77 -19.14
C LEU A 232 -4.74 8.10 -18.54
N ARG A 233 -5.04 6.88 -18.98
CA ARG A 233 -6.21 6.11 -18.50
C ARG A 233 -6.10 5.81 -16.99
N HIS A 234 -4.89 5.48 -16.53
CA HIS A 234 -4.58 5.23 -15.12
C HIS A 234 -4.90 6.47 -14.27
N HIS A 235 -4.39 7.63 -14.66
CA HIS A 235 -4.66 8.90 -13.96
C HIS A 235 -6.13 9.28 -13.95
N GLU A 236 -6.81 9.15 -15.10
CA GLU A 236 -8.25 9.42 -15.20
C GLU A 236 -9.06 8.54 -14.24
N GLY A 237 -8.69 7.27 -14.10
CA GLY A 237 -9.31 6.35 -13.14
C GLY A 237 -9.05 6.72 -11.66
N GLY A 238 -7.86 7.23 -11.36
CA GLY A 238 -7.48 7.66 -10.01
C GLY A 238 -8.20 8.93 -9.52
N LEU A 239 -8.64 9.81 -10.44
CA LEU A 239 -9.28 11.09 -10.08
C LEU A 239 -10.48 10.91 -9.15
N HIS A 240 -11.37 9.97 -9.45
CA HIS A 240 -12.57 9.74 -8.65
C HIS A 240 -12.26 9.24 -7.24
N MET A 241 -11.23 8.41 -7.08
CA MET A 241 -10.78 7.95 -5.76
C MET A 241 -10.28 9.11 -4.91
N MET A 242 -9.48 10.00 -5.51
CA MET A 242 -8.92 11.16 -4.81
C MET A 242 -9.98 12.22 -4.51
N GLU A 243 -10.93 12.44 -5.41
CA GLU A 243 -12.07 13.33 -5.18
C GLU A 243 -12.89 12.87 -3.97
N TYR A 244 -13.21 11.58 -3.90
CA TYR A 244 -13.95 11.03 -2.77
C TYR A 244 -13.16 11.17 -1.46
N ALA A 245 -11.87 10.81 -1.48
CA ALA A 245 -11.01 10.86 -0.29
C ALA A 245 -10.67 12.29 0.15
N ALA A 246 -10.74 13.28 -0.74
CA ALA A 246 -10.55 14.69 -0.42
C ALA A 246 -11.77 15.35 0.25
N ASP A 247 -12.94 14.71 0.21
CA ASP A 247 -14.17 15.26 0.77
C ASP A 247 -14.22 15.08 2.30
N PRO A 248 -14.37 16.17 3.10
CA PRO A 248 -14.56 16.09 4.55
C PRO A 248 -15.83 15.36 4.99
N ALA A 249 -16.79 15.11 4.09
CA ALA A 249 -17.95 14.26 4.37
C ALA A 249 -17.61 12.76 4.39
N ASN A 250 -16.49 12.36 3.77
CA ASN A 250 -16.12 10.96 3.61
C ASN A 250 -14.93 10.54 4.49
N VAL A 251 -14.00 11.45 4.72
CA VAL A 251 -12.75 11.19 5.45
C VAL A 251 -12.58 12.21 6.56
N ASP A 252 -12.44 11.75 7.81
CA ASP A 252 -12.26 12.66 8.97
C ASP A 252 -10.83 13.20 9.09
N GLN A 253 -9.83 12.47 8.57
CA GLN A 253 -8.41 12.79 8.75
C GLN A 253 -7.92 13.85 7.75
N ASP A 254 -7.65 15.06 8.23
CA ASP A 254 -7.15 16.20 7.43
C ASP A 254 -5.95 15.83 6.55
N TYR A 255 -4.96 15.15 7.10
CA TYR A 255 -3.74 14.77 6.37
C TYR A 255 -4.00 13.78 5.21
N VAL A 256 -5.05 12.96 5.30
CA VAL A 256 -5.47 12.08 4.20
C VAL A 256 -6.10 12.91 3.09
N ARG A 257 -7.01 13.84 3.46
CA ARG A 257 -7.67 14.74 2.50
C ARG A 257 -6.69 15.65 1.80
N ASP A 258 -5.69 16.16 2.52
CA ASP A 258 -4.64 17.02 2.00
C ASP A 258 -3.78 16.30 0.96
N LEU A 259 -3.40 15.04 1.24
CA LEU A 259 -2.66 14.22 0.29
C LEU A 259 -3.51 13.94 -0.96
N ALA A 260 -4.75 13.49 -0.79
CA ALA A 260 -5.66 13.21 -1.91
C ALA A 260 -5.88 14.45 -2.79
N SER A 261 -6.08 15.62 -2.16
CA SER A 261 -6.19 16.90 -2.86
C SER A 261 -4.90 17.27 -3.61
N SER A 262 -3.73 16.96 -3.03
CA SER A 262 -2.44 17.20 -3.65
C SER A 262 -2.21 16.31 -4.87
N MET A 263 -2.41 15.00 -4.71
CA MET A 263 -2.33 14.03 -5.79
C MET A 263 -3.26 14.42 -6.94
N LYS A 264 -4.52 14.77 -6.64
CA LYS A 264 -5.49 15.18 -7.67
C LYS A 264 -4.99 16.36 -8.49
N ARG A 265 -4.48 17.42 -7.84
CA ARG A 265 -3.95 18.61 -8.54
C ARG A 265 -2.72 18.29 -9.39
N THR A 266 -1.89 17.34 -8.97
CA THR A 266 -0.74 16.88 -9.75
C THR A 266 -1.22 16.07 -10.95
N GLN A 267 -2.09 15.09 -10.75
CA GLN A 267 -2.63 14.25 -11.82
C GLN A 267 -3.43 15.05 -12.85
N ASP A 268 -4.23 16.06 -12.45
CA ASP A 268 -4.94 16.95 -13.38
C ASP A 268 -3.97 17.64 -14.36
N LYS A 269 -2.76 18.02 -13.90
CA LYS A 269 -1.73 18.62 -14.75
C LYS A 269 -1.06 17.59 -15.65
N GLU A 270 -0.73 16.43 -15.09
CA GLU A 270 -0.09 15.34 -15.82
C GLU A 270 -1.01 14.85 -16.95
N ILE A 271 -2.32 14.70 -16.71
CA ILE A 271 -3.33 14.38 -17.73
C ILE A 271 -3.27 15.37 -18.89
N ALA A 272 -3.22 16.68 -18.60
CA ALA A 272 -3.16 17.71 -19.64
C ALA A 272 -1.88 17.60 -20.48
N ILE A 273 -0.73 17.35 -19.84
CA ILE A 273 0.56 17.22 -20.52
C ILE A 273 0.61 15.91 -21.32
N ILE A 274 0.19 14.78 -20.76
CA ILE A 274 0.12 13.47 -21.44
C ILE A 274 -0.78 13.56 -22.67
N THR A 275 -1.95 14.20 -22.55
CA THR A 275 -2.87 14.43 -23.66
C THR A 275 -2.20 15.21 -24.79
N GLN A 276 -1.47 16.28 -24.45
CA GLN A 276 -0.71 17.04 -25.45
C GLN A 276 0.39 16.19 -26.10
N MET A 277 1.13 15.40 -25.32
CA MET A 277 2.19 14.54 -25.84
C MET A 277 1.66 13.45 -26.78
N LEU A 278 0.47 12.89 -26.50
CA LEU A 278 -0.22 11.96 -27.41
C LEU A 278 -0.62 12.66 -28.71
N ALA A 279 -1.23 13.85 -28.61
CA ALA A 279 -1.64 14.62 -29.78
C ALA A 279 -0.46 14.99 -30.70
N LEU A 280 0.68 15.40 -30.12
CA LEU A 280 1.91 15.70 -30.87
C LEU A 280 2.46 14.47 -31.62
N ARG A 281 2.19 13.27 -31.11
CA ARG A 281 2.59 11.99 -31.73
C ARG A 281 1.52 11.42 -32.67
N GLY A 282 0.40 12.11 -32.85
CA GLY A 282 -0.74 11.62 -33.65
C GLY A 282 -1.42 10.37 -33.05
N ALA A 283 -1.18 10.10 -31.77
CA ALA A 283 -1.74 8.96 -31.05
C ALA A 283 -3.05 9.33 -30.35
N GLN A 284 -3.94 8.36 -30.20
CA GLN A 284 -5.22 8.53 -29.52
C GLN A 284 -5.16 7.95 -28.09
N PRO A 285 -5.93 8.51 -27.14
CA PRO A 285 -6.15 7.90 -25.83
C PRO A 285 -6.74 6.48 -25.92
N LEU A 286 -6.53 5.69 -24.88
CA LEU A 286 -7.26 4.43 -24.70
C LEU A 286 -8.66 4.71 -24.15
N PRO A 287 -9.66 3.87 -24.45
CA PRO A 287 -10.93 3.92 -23.74
C PRO A 287 -10.75 3.50 -22.28
N MET A 288 -11.56 4.07 -21.38
CA MET A 288 -11.70 3.58 -20.02
C MET A 288 -12.19 2.12 -20.01
N ASN A 289 -11.72 1.35 -19.04
CA ASN A 289 -12.16 -0.03 -18.79
C ASN A 289 -13.25 -0.10 -17.72
#